data_AF-A0A4P9C7S1-F1
#
_entry.id   AF-A0A4P9C7S1-F1
#
_cell.length_a   1.000
_cell.length_b   1.000
_cell.length_c   1.000
_cell.angle_alpha   90.00
_cell.angle_beta   90.00
_cell.angle_gamma   90.00
#
_symmetry.space_group_name_H-M   'P 1'
#
loop_
_entity.id
_entity.type
_entity.pdbx_description
1 polymer ?
#
loop_
_entity_poly.entity_id
_entity_poly.type
_entity_poly.pdbx_seq_one_letter_code
_entity_poly.pdbx_strand_id
1 'polypeptide(L)'
;MQYRKLSPNAQDYAKKLYLEYRDRIKENIPDEKAAIINIATDTHTLDYIDELQGFFHFKVNNDNVIINQFFVDQMTRFCKW
;
A
#
# COMPACT_ATOMS: atom_id res chain seq x y z
N MET A 1 2.29 -7.07 22.49
CA MET A 1 1.31 -6.71 21.44
C MET A 1 1.43 -7.72 20.32
N GLN A 2 0.44 -8.60 20.14
CA GLN A 2 0.37 -9.40 18.91
C GLN A 2 0.01 -8.43 17.80
N TYR A 3 0.94 -8.14 16.88
CA TYR A 3 0.60 -7.44 15.63
C TYR A 3 -0.55 -8.22 14.99
N ARG A 4 -1.72 -7.59 14.83
CA ARG A 4 -2.81 -8.18 14.05
C ARG A 4 -2.22 -8.53 12.69
N LYS A 5 -2.24 -9.82 12.36
CA LYS A 5 -1.83 -10.26 11.02
C LYS A 5 -2.88 -9.72 10.06
N LEU A 6 -2.44 -9.00 9.03
CA LEU A 6 -3.27 -8.60 7.91
C LEU A 6 -4.01 -9.83 7.35
N SER A 7 -5.27 -9.66 6.94
CA SER A 7 -5.97 -10.72 6.22
C SER A 7 -5.20 -11.13 4.95
N PRO A 8 -5.30 -12.39 4.47
CA PRO A 8 -4.61 -12.80 3.25
C PRO A 8 -4.91 -11.88 2.04
N ASN A 9 -6.15 -11.38 1.94
CA ASN A 9 -6.55 -10.46 0.89
C ASN A 9 -5.91 -9.07 1.05
N ALA A 10 -5.85 -8.54 2.28
CA ALA A 10 -5.15 -7.28 2.55
C ALA A 10 -3.64 -7.40 2.27
N GLN A 11 -3.02 -8.54 2.58
CA GLN A 11 -1.61 -8.79 2.25
C GLN A 11 -1.37 -8.80 0.73
N ASP A 12 -2.23 -9.47 -0.03
CA ASP A 12 -2.11 -9.51 -1.48
C ASP A 12 -2.37 -8.14 -2.11
N TYR A 13 -3.31 -7.38 -1.55
CA TYR A 13 -3.55 -6.00 -1.97
C TYR A 13 -2.36 -5.07 -1.66
N ALA A 14 -1.73 -5.20 -0.48
CA ALA A 14 -0.51 -4.46 -0.15
C ALA A 14 0.63 -4.74 -1.14
N LYS A 15 0.79 -6.00 -1.56
CA LYS A 15 1.78 -6.36 -2.59
C LYS A 15 1.49 -5.67 -3.92
N LYS A 16 0.22 -5.61 -4.34
CA LYS A 16 -0.16 -4.90 -5.57
C LYS A 16 0.20 -3.41 -5.51
N LEU A 17 -0.15 -2.74 -4.40
CA LEU A 17 0.22 -1.33 -4.18
C LEU A 17 1.74 -1.12 -4.22
N TYR A 18 2.50 -2.01 -3.58
CA TYR A 18 3.97 -1.92 -3.59
C TYR A 18 4.57 -2.15 -4.98
N LEU A 19 4.04 -3.09 -5.75
CA LEU A 19 4.49 -3.34 -7.12
C LEU A 19 4.20 -2.16 -8.03
N GLU A 20 3.01 -1.56 -7.93
CA GLU A 20 2.65 -0.38 -8.71
C GLU A 20 3.52 0.82 -8.37
N TYR A 21 3.75 1.10 -7.08
CA TYR A 21 4.70 2.12 -6.63
C TYR A 21 6.08 1.89 -7.28
N ARG A 22 6.58 0.66 -7.20
CA ARG A 22 7.88 0.30 -7.73
C ARG A 22 7.98 0.46 -9.24
N ASP A 23 6.97 0.05 -9.99
CA ASP A 23 6.97 0.14 -11.45
C ASP A 23 6.96 1.61 -11.89
N ARG A 24 6.23 2.49 -11.18
CA ARG A 24 6.29 3.94 -11.41
C ARG A 24 7.68 4.53 -11.17
N ILE A 25 8.36 4.10 -10.11
CA ILE A 25 9.75 4.51 -9.85
C ILE A 25 10.68 4.06 -11.00
N LYS A 26 10.50 2.85 -11.54
CA LYS A 26 11.28 2.38 -12.70
C LYS A 26 11.02 3.21 -13.96
N GLU A 27 9.82 3.76 -14.11
CA GLU A 27 9.44 4.65 -15.21
C GLU A 27 9.98 6.09 -15.05
N ASN A 28 10.88 6.34 -14.09
CA ASN A 28 11.41 7.66 -13.73
C ASN A 28 10.33 8.65 -13.25
N ILE A 29 9.21 8.16 -12.71
CA ILE A 29 8.21 9.03 -12.07
C ILE A 29 8.79 9.52 -10.74
N PRO A 30 8.73 10.84 -10.43
CA PRO A 30 9.19 11.36 -9.15
C PRO A 30 8.49 10.69 -7.98
N ASP A 31 9.23 10.44 -6.89
CA ASP A 31 8.76 9.74 -5.68
C ASP A 31 7.43 10.29 -5.15
N GLU A 32 7.30 11.61 -5.07
CA GLU A 32 6.09 12.31 -4.64
C GLU A 32 4.83 11.94 -5.46
N LYS A 33 5.01 11.63 -6.75
CA LYS A 33 3.94 11.20 -7.65
C LYS A 33 3.77 9.68 -7.66
N ALA A 34 4.86 8.93 -7.54
CA ALA A 34 4.81 7.47 -7.48
C ALA A 34 4.10 6.98 -6.21
N ALA A 35 4.27 7.71 -5.09
CA ALA A 35 3.63 7.42 -3.81
C ALA A 35 2.10 7.53 -3.82
N ILE A 36 1.51 8.28 -4.76
CA ILE A 36 0.06 8.49 -4.84
C ILE A 36 -0.55 7.44 -5.77
N ILE A 37 -1.15 6.39 -5.21
CA ILE A 37 -1.75 5.30 -5.98
C ILE A 37 -3.27 5.41 -5.95
N ASN A 38 -3.89 5.38 -7.14
CA ASN A 38 -5.35 5.37 -7.24
C ASN A 38 -5.89 4.00 -6.84
N ILE A 39 -6.99 3.99 -6.11
CA ILE A 39 -7.63 2.77 -5.61
C ILE A 39 -9.05 2.65 -6.16
N ALA A 40 -9.54 1.42 -6.25
CA ALA A 40 -10.95 1.20 -6.51
C ALA A 40 -11.76 1.52 -5.24
N THR A 41 -12.88 2.20 -5.39
CA THR A 41 -13.75 2.62 -4.28
C THR A 41 -14.90 1.64 -4.03
N ASP A 42 -14.76 0.39 -4.49
CA ASP A 42 -15.72 -0.67 -4.18
C ASP A 42 -15.56 -1.15 -2.73
N THR A 43 -16.65 -1.66 -2.15
CA THR A 43 -16.73 -2.05 -0.74
C THR A 43 -15.63 -3.04 -0.33
N HIS A 44 -15.27 -3.98 -1.20
CA HIS A 44 -14.26 -4.99 -0.85
C HIS A 44 -12.85 -4.39 -0.81
N THR A 45 -12.54 -3.49 -1.74
CA THR A 45 -11.26 -2.78 -1.74
C THR A 45 -11.13 -1.88 -0.52
N LEU A 46 -12.20 -1.19 -0.12
CA LEU A 46 -12.21 -0.33 1.06
C LEU A 46 -11.96 -1.10 2.37
N ASP A 47 -12.52 -2.30 2.54
CA ASP A 47 -12.26 -3.14 3.72
C ASP A 47 -10.75 -3.47 3.86
N TYR A 48 -10.08 -3.77 2.75
CA TYR A 48 -8.63 -4.05 2.76
C TYR A 48 -7.81 -2.78 3.01
N ILE A 49 -8.24 -1.64 2.46
CA ILE A 49 -7.59 -0.34 2.69
C ILE A 49 -7.64 0.03 4.16
N ASP A 50 -8.78 -0.18 4.82
CA ASP A 50 -8.95 0.11 6.26
C ASP A 50 -8.02 -0.77 7.12
N GLU A 51 -7.91 -2.07 6.81
CA GLU A 51 -6.94 -2.97 7.46
C GLU A 51 -5.50 -2.47 7.28
N LEU A 52 -5.14 -2.08 6.05
CA LEU A 52 -3.81 -1.61 5.70
C LEU A 52 -3.49 -0.26 6.32
N GLN A 53 -4.46 0.65 6.41
CA GLN A 53 -4.31 1.93 7.09
C GLN A 53 -4.05 1.72 8.58
N GLY A 54 -4.74 0.77 9.20
CA GLY A 54 -4.52 0.39 10.61
C GLY A 54 -3.12 -0.18 10.87
N PHE A 55 -2.51 -0.83 9.88
CA PHE A 55 -1.20 -1.48 10.03
C PHE A 55 -0.02 -0.59 9.59
N PHE A 56 -0.16 0.15 8.49
CA PHE A 56 0.90 0.90 7.84
C PHE A 56 0.80 2.42 8.02
N HIS A 57 -0.30 2.91 8.59
CA HIS A 57 -0.51 4.32 8.92
C HIS A 57 -0.33 5.28 7.74
N PHE A 58 -0.65 4.84 6.51
CA PHE A 58 -0.66 5.74 5.35
C PHE A 58 -1.94 6.56 5.27
N LYS A 59 -1.91 7.65 4.49
CA LYS A 59 -3.10 8.49 4.26
C LYS A 59 -3.95 7.90 3.15
N VAL A 60 -5.26 7.85 3.38
CA VAL A 60 -6.28 7.46 2.40
C VAL A 60 -7.10 8.71 2.10
N ASN A 61 -7.23 9.04 0.81
CA ASN A 61 -8.22 9.98 0.30
C ASN A 61 -9.27 9.19 -0.48
N ASN A 62 -10.39 9.84 -0.81
CA ASN A 62 -11.56 9.19 -1.42
C ASN A 62 -11.24 8.26 -2.60
N ASP A 63 -10.21 8.56 -3.41
CA ASP A 63 -9.86 7.76 -4.60
C ASP A 63 -8.39 7.33 -4.66
N ASN A 64 -7.58 7.65 -3.64
CA ASN A 64 -6.15 7.32 -3.65
C ASN A 64 -5.58 7.06 -2.26
N VAL A 65 -4.47 6.32 -2.25
CA VAL A 65 -3.60 6.13 -1.08
C VAL A 65 -2.27 6.82 -1.32
N ILE A 66 -1.73 7.41 -0.26
CA ILE A 66 -0.40 8.01 -0.26
C ILE A 66 0.53 7.09 0.51
N ILE A 67 1.28 6.26 -0.22
CA ILE A 67 2.27 5.34 0.33
C ILE A 67 3.35 6.15 1.07
N ASN A 68 3.64 5.74 2.30
CA ASN A 68 4.69 6.34 3.11
C ASN A 68 5.96 5.47 3.11
N GLN A 69 7.07 6.03 3.56
CA GLN A 69 8.35 5.30 3.65
C GLN A 69 8.24 4.05 4.54
N PHE A 70 7.45 4.10 5.61
CA PHE A 70 7.25 2.94 6.50
C PHE A 70 6.65 1.74 5.75
N PHE A 71 5.62 1.96 4.94
CA PHE A 71 5.04 0.94 4.08
C PHE A 71 6.08 0.35 3.13
N VAL A 72 6.86 1.21 2.45
CA VAL A 72 7.92 0.78 1.53
C VAL A 72 8.97 -0.08 2.26
N ASP A 73 9.42 0.34 3.43
CA ASP A 73 10.42 -0.37 4.23
C ASP A 73 9.90 -1.75 4.70
N GLN A 74 8.65 -1.81 5.17
CA GLN A 74 8.03 -3.07 5.56
C GLN A 74 7.86 -3.99 4.35
N MET A 75 7.35 -3.49 3.23
CA MET A 75 7.11 -4.29 2.03
C MET A 75 8.42 -4.75 1.39
N THR A 76 9.49 -3.95 1.40
CA THR A 76 10.82 -4.36 0.94
C THR A 76 11.36 -5.54 1.75
N ARG A 77 11.16 -5.53 3.08
CA ARG A 77 11.57 -6.64 3.96
C ARG A 77 10.69 -7.88 3.80
N PHE A 78 9.37 -7.68 3.64
CA PHE A 78 8.40 -8.77 3.47
C PHE A 78 8.53 -9.47 2.11
N CYS A 79 8.75 -8.70 1.04
CA CYS A 79 8.90 -9.22 -0.30
C CYS A 79 10.28 -9.84 -0.56
N LYS A 80 11.15 -9.95 0.47
CA LYS A 80 12.55 -10.45 0.41
C LYS A 80 13.09 -10.39 -1.02
N TRP A 81 13.39 -9.17 -1.43
CA TRP A 81 14.28 -8.95 -2.54
C TRP A 81 15.71 -9.27 -2.10
#